data_AF-A0A820N1S5-F1
#
_entry.id   AF-A0A820N1S5-F1
#
_cell.length_a   1.000
_cell.length_b   1.000
_cell.length_c   1.000
_cell.angle_alpha   90.00
_cell.angle_beta   90.00
_cell.angle_gamma   90.00
#
_symmetry.space_group_name_H-M   'P 1'
#
loop_
_entity.id
_entity.type
_entity.pdbx_description
1 polymer ?
#
loop_
_entity_poly.entity_id
_entity_poly.type
_entity_poly.pdbx_seq_one_letter_code
_entity_poly.pdbx_strand_id
1 'polypeptide(L)'
;GTASALAGGITMVLAMPNTKPALTNISVLETTEKLYEKKALCDYGLYMGASIDNAQAASEIAHRCIGLKMYLNTTFGDLKLDNMESWMQHFEKWPQNIPIVAHAEGQTVASILCLAEIYGRSVHIAHVARRDEILLIRAAKAKGLLVTCEV
;
A
#
# COMPACT_ATOMS: atom_id res chain seq x y z
N GLY A 1 -3.90 -19.70 3.64
CA GLY A 1 -3.05 -18.49 3.64
C GLY A 1 -1.74 -18.79 4.32
N THR A 2 -1.63 -18.50 5.61
CA THR A 2 -0.41 -18.67 6.43
C THR A 2 0.16 -20.09 6.44
N ALA A 3 -0.67 -21.14 6.45
CA ALA A 3 -0.21 -22.52 6.29
C ALA A 3 0.59 -22.73 4.99
N SER A 4 0.07 -22.19 3.88
CA SER A 4 0.72 -22.25 2.57
C SER A 4 1.99 -21.41 2.53
N ALA A 5 2.00 -20.26 3.22
CA ALA A 5 3.20 -19.42 3.35
C ALA A 5 4.34 -20.20 4.03
N LEU A 6 4.07 -20.83 5.17
CA LEU A 6 5.04 -21.68 5.86
C LEU A 6 5.52 -22.86 5.02
N ALA A 7 4.60 -23.53 4.30
CA ALA A 7 4.97 -24.61 3.40
C ALA A 7 5.91 -24.16 2.27
N GLY A 8 5.83 -22.87 1.87
CA GLY A 8 6.74 -22.23 0.93
C GLY A 8 8.00 -21.62 1.56
N GLY A 9 8.25 -21.81 2.86
CA GLY A 9 9.40 -21.25 3.57
C GLY A 9 9.26 -19.78 3.96
N ILE A 10 8.06 -19.19 3.85
CA ILE A 10 7.77 -17.80 4.24
C ILE A 10 7.29 -17.78 5.69
N THR A 11 8.01 -17.07 6.56
CA THR A 11 7.73 -16.98 8.01
C THR A 11 6.98 -15.71 8.42
N MET A 12 6.84 -14.74 7.52
CA MET A 12 6.07 -13.51 7.76
C MET A 12 5.33 -13.08 6.49
N VAL A 13 4.09 -12.63 6.64
CA VAL A 13 3.25 -12.16 5.51
C VAL A 13 2.69 -10.76 5.74
N LEU A 14 2.64 -9.94 4.70
CA LEU A 14 2.00 -8.62 4.75
C LEU A 14 0.65 -8.68 4.03
N ALA A 15 -0.45 -8.68 4.78
CA ALA A 15 -1.79 -8.87 4.25
C ALA A 15 -2.36 -7.58 3.65
N MET A 16 -2.83 -7.67 2.41
CA MET A 16 -3.44 -6.56 1.67
C MET A 16 -4.85 -6.24 2.20
N PRO A 17 -5.30 -4.98 2.11
CA PRO A 17 -6.53 -4.52 2.75
C PRO A 17 -7.80 -4.71 1.91
N ASN A 18 -7.69 -5.25 0.70
CA ASN A 18 -8.81 -5.48 -0.23
C ASN A 18 -9.64 -6.73 0.12
N THR A 19 -9.98 -6.88 1.40
CA THR A 19 -10.85 -7.92 1.94
C THR A 19 -12.33 -7.54 1.81
N LYS A 20 -13.23 -8.41 2.29
CA LYS A 20 -14.67 -8.14 2.40
C LYS A 20 -15.10 -8.31 3.87
N PRO A 21 -15.35 -7.22 4.63
CA PRO A 21 -15.19 -5.80 4.25
C PRO A 21 -13.72 -5.40 4.03
N ALA A 22 -13.48 -4.31 3.29
CA ALA A 22 -12.14 -3.77 3.07
C ALA A 22 -11.59 -3.14 4.36
N LEU A 23 -10.30 -3.30 4.62
CA LEU A 23 -9.63 -2.79 5.81
C LEU A 23 -9.29 -1.31 5.62
N THR A 24 -10.30 -0.45 5.80
CA THR A 24 -10.22 1.01 5.60
C THR A 24 -10.52 1.83 6.85
N ASN A 25 -10.89 1.18 7.95
CA ASN A 25 -11.25 1.85 9.20
C ASN A 25 -10.91 0.98 10.41
N ILE A 26 -10.99 1.59 11.60
CA ILE A 26 -10.61 0.97 12.87
C ILE A 26 -11.43 -0.28 13.24
N SER A 27 -12.73 -0.28 12.97
CA SER A 27 -13.62 -1.41 13.28
C SER A 27 -13.25 -2.66 12.48
N VAL A 28 -12.95 -2.47 11.19
CA VAL A 28 -12.48 -3.58 10.34
C VAL A 28 -11.08 -4.02 10.74
N LEU A 29 -10.18 -3.09 11.08
CA LEU A 29 -8.84 -3.41 11.57
C LEU A 29 -8.91 -4.30 12.83
N GLU A 30 -9.65 -3.90 13.85
CA GLU A 30 -9.78 -4.65 15.11
C GLU A 30 -10.38 -6.04 14.91
N THR A 31 -11.37 -6.14 14.02
CA THR A 31 -11.97 -7.43 13.67
C THR A 31 -10.95 -8.32 12.94
N THR A 32 -10.14 -7.72 12.07
CA THR A 32 -9.10 -8.43 11.31
C THR A 32 -7.96 -8.88 12.21
N GLU A 33 -7.48 -8.04 13.12
CA GLU A 33 -6.45 -8.39 14.10
C GLU A 33 -6.87 -9.59 14.94
N LYS A 34 -8.07 -9.57 15.54
CA LYS A 34 -8.60 -10.71 16.31
C LYS A 34 -8.69 -12.00 15.49
N LEU A 35 -9.02 -11.89 14.21
CA LEU A 35 -9.08 -13.03 13.32
C LEU A 35 -7.68 -13.61 13.04
N TYR A 36 -6.70 -12.75 12.80
CA TYR A 36 -5.32 -13.15 12.55
C TYR A 36 -4.66 -13.69 13.82
N GLU A 37 -4.83 -13.08 14.98
CA GLU A 37 -4.34 -13.59 16.27
C GLU A 37 -4.81 -15.03 16.52
N LYS A 38 -6.05 -15.36 16.14
CA LYS A 38 -6.63 -16.69 16.34
C LYS A 38 -6.19 -17.73 15.30
N LYS A 39 -5.85 -17.31 14.08
CA LYS A 39 -5.73 -18.22 12.92
C LYS A 39 -4.41 -18.14 12.16
N ALA A 40 -3.64 -17.07 12.30
CA ALA A 40 -2.34 -16.96 11.65
C ALA A 40 -1.40 -18.02 12.19
N LEU A 41 -0.62 -18.63 11.30
CA LEU A 41 0.34 -19.69 11.65
C LEU A 41 1.78 -19.18 11.56
N CYS A 42 1.98 -18.00 10.99
CA CYS A 42 3.24 -17.30 10.84
C CYS A 42 3.03 -15.84 11.23
N ASP A 43 4.11 -15.08 11.40
CA ASP A 43 4.03 -13.66 11.70
C ASP A 43 3.31 -12.90 10.58
N TYR A 44 2.72 -11.76 10.91
CA TYR A 44 1.98 -10.98 9.94
C TYR A 44 2.04 -9.47 10.19
N GLY A 45 1.84 -8.71 9.12
CA GLY A 45 1.53 -7.29 9.14
C GLY A 45 0.26 -7.01 8.34
N LEU A 46 -0.52 -6.01 8.75
CA LEU A 46 -1.74 -5.60 8.06
C LEU A 46 -1.54 -4.23 7.39
N TYR A 47 -1.84 -4.14 6.09
CA TYR A 47 -1.92 -2.85 5.41
C TYR A 47 -3.24 -2.13 5.76
N MET A 48 -3.20 -0.81 5.81
CA MET A 48 -4.40 0.04 5.73
C MET A 48 -4.74 0.29 4.25
N GLY A 49 -6.01 0.16 3.88
CA GLY A 49 -6.49 0.51 2.54
C GLY A 49 -6.82 2.00 2.45
N ALA A 50 -6.26 2.67 1.45
CA ALA A 50 -6.68 4.02 1.11
C ALA A 50 -8.05 4.00 0.39
N SER A 51 -9.00 4.80 0.86
CA SER A 51 -10.27 5.11 0.18
C SER A 51 -10.35 6.60 -0.14
N ILE A 52 -11.39 7.01 -0.88
CA ILE A 52 -11.57 8.41 -1.31
C ILE A 52 -11.67 9.39 -0.13
N ASP A 53 -12.16 8.93 1.02
CA ASP A 53 -12.60 9.76 2.14
C ASP A 53 -11.94 9.43 3.49
N ASN A 54 -11.05 8.43 3.56
CA ASN A 54 -10.49 7.98 4.83
C ASN A 54 -9.10 8.54 5.17
N ALA A 55 -8.52 9.46 4.39
CA ALA A 55 -7.14 9.93 4.60
C ALA A 55 -6.86 10.42 6.03
N GLN A 56 -7.81 11.11 6.66
CA GLN A 56 -7.71 11.54 8.06
C GLN A 56 -7.82 10.36 9.04
N ALA A 57 -8.89 9.57 8.94
CA ALA A 57 -9.13 8.46 9.85
C ALA A 57 -8.03 7.38 9.76
N ALA A 58 -7.48 7.17 8.56
CA ALA A 58 -6.38 6.24 8.31
C ALA A 58 -5.08 6.71 9.00
N SER A 59 -4.76 8.01 8.96
CA SER A 59 -3.54 8.53 9.57
C SER A 59 -3.53 8.39 11.10
N GLU A 60 -4.70 8.52 11.74
CA GLU A 60 -4.87 8.39 13.19
C GLU A 60 -4.52 6.97 13.70
N ILE A 61 -4.74 5.95 12.86
CA ILE A 61 -4.49 4.54 13.21
C ILE A 61 -3.28 3.93 12.48
N ALA A 62 -2.51 4.76 11.78
CA ALA A 62 -1.39 4.32 10.95
C ALA A 62 -0.33 3.51 11.72
N HIS A 63 -0.10 3.86 13.00
CA HIS A 63 0.87 3.20 13.89
C HIS A 63 0.56 1.73 14.18
N ARG A 64 -0.66 1.25 13.88
CA ARG A 64 -1.08 -0.15 14.01
C ARG A 64 -0.94 -0.94 12.71
N CYS A 65 -0.62 -0.26 11.61
CA CYS A 65 -0.52 -0.85 10.28
C CYS A 65 0.94 -0.85 9.82
N ILE A 66 1.32 -1.79 8.97
CA ILE A 66 2.68 -1.82 8.41
C ILE A 66 2.89 -0.81 7.27
N GLY A 67 1.81 -0.18 6.78
CA GLY A 67 1.83 0.72 5.64
C GLY A 67 0.43 1.04 5.12
N LEU A 68 0.37 2.02 4.22
CA LEU A 68 -0.82 2.36 3.44
C LEU A 68 -0.72 1.69 2.07
N LYS A 69 -1.75 0.97 1.66
CA LYS A 69 -1.88 0.43 0.30
C LYS A 69 -2.87 1.29 -0.50
N MET A 70 -2.37 1.89 -1.58
CA MET A 70 -3.16 2.68 -2.52
C MET A 70 -3.36 1.88 -3.82
N TYR A 71 -4.61 1.81 -4.29
CA TYR A 71 -4.96 1.17 -5.57
C TYR A 71 -5.27 2.25 -6.61
N LEU A 72 -4.30 2.52 -7.50
CA LEU A 72 -4.32 3.65 -8.42
C LEU A 72 -4.78 3.28 -9.84
N ASN A 73 -4.93 1.99 -10.10
CA ASN A 73 -5.52 1.42 -11.29
C ASN A 73 -6.73 0.56 -10.89
N THR A 74 -7.35 -0.11 -11.86
CA THR A 74 -8.49 -0.99 -11.60
C THR A 74 -8.14 -2.06 -10.56
N THR A 75 -8.95 -2.18 -9.52
CA THR A 75 -8.77 -3.16 -8.44
C THR A 75 -10.08 -3.86 -8.10
N PHE A 76 -10.00 -4.92 -7.28
CA PHE A 76 -11.17 -5.58 -6.72
C PHE A 76 -11.73 -4.77 -5.55
N GLY A 77 -13.04 -4.51 -5.57
CA GLY A 77 -13.75 -3.77 -4.53
C GLY A 77 -13.64 -2.24 -4.65
N ASP A 78 -14.17 -1.53 -3.66
CA ASP A 78 -14.38 -0.08 -3.70
C ASP A 78 -13.14 0.74 -3.27
N LEU A 79 -11.93 0.18 -3.47
CA LEU A 79 -10.65 0.78 -3.06
C LEU A 79 -9.94 1.55 -4.18
N LYS A 80 -10.50 1.57 -5.39
CA LYS A 80 -9.89 2.32 -6.49
C LYS A 80 -9.93 3.82 -6.16
N LEU A 81 -8.77 4.44 -6.13
CA LEU A 81 -8.66 5.90 -6.04
C LEU A 81 -8.59 6.47 -7.47
N ASP A 82 -9.64 7.17 -7.89
CA ASP A 82 -9.81 7.63 -9.28
C ASP A 82 -9.50 9.11 -9.50
N ASN A 83 -9.17 9.85 -8.44
CA ASN A 83 -8.89 11.27 -8.51
C ASN A 83 -7.59 11.64 -7.77
N MET A 84 -6.87 12.63 -8.30
CA MET A 84 -5.58 13.08 -7.77
C MET A 84 -5.72 13.72 -6.39
N GLU A 85 -6.87 14.33 -6.09
CA GLU A 85 -7.13 14.98 -4.80
C GLU A 85 -7.02 13.98 -3.64
N SER A 86 -7.66 12.81 -3.78
CA SER A 86 -7.56 11.75 -2.77
C SER A 86 -6.12 11.26 -2.59
N TRP A 87 -5.32 11.17 -3.67
CA TRP A 87 -3.92 10.73 -3.58
C TRP A 87 -3.10 11.75 -2.79
N MET A 88 -3.27 13.03 -3.11
CA MET A 88 -2.62 14.15 -2.43
C MET A 88 -2.98 14.18 -0.94
N GLN A 89 -4.25 14.02 -0.59
CA GLN A 89 -4.70 13.97 0.81
C GLN A 89 -4.04 12.82 1.59
N HIS A 90 -3.89 11.64 0.97
CA HIS A 90 -3.19 10.51 1.58
C HIS A 90 -1.70 10.78 1.76
N PHE A 91 -1.03 11.36 0.77
CA PHE A 91 0.39 11.72 0.85
C PHE A 91 0.67 12.76 1.94
N GLU A 92 -0.24 13.72 2.10
CA GLU A 92 -0.16 14.80 3.10
C GLU A 92 -0.41 14.29 4.52
N LYS A 93 -1.45 13.47 4.72
CA LYS A 93 -1.90 13.06 6.05
C LYS A 93 -1.23 11.81 6.59
N TRP A 94 -0.84 10.86 5.73
CA TRP A 94 -0.22 9.61 6.19
C TRP A 94 1.16 9.89 6.79
N PRO A 95 1.51 9.35 7.98
CA PRO A 95 2.80 9.63 8.61
C PRO A 95 3.98 9.31 7.69
N GLN A 96 4.95 10.23 7.58
CA GLN A 96 6.08 10.09 6.64
C GLN A 96 6.99 8.90 6.95
N ASN A 97 7.10 8.51 8.22
CA ASN A 97 7.90 7.38 8.67
C ASN A 97 7.23 6.02 8.42
N ILE A 98 5.99 6.00 7.91
CA ILE A 98 5.24 4.77 7.63
C ILE A 98 5.11 4.60 6.11
N PRO A 99 5.42 3.41 5.55
CA PRO A 99 5.45 3.19 4.10
C PRO A 99 4.12 3.48 3.39
N ILE A 100 4.22 3.95 2.14
CA ILE A 100 3.14 3.92 1.15
C ILE A 100 3.51 2.92 0.06
N VAL A 101 2.57 2.03 -0.24
CA VAL A 101 2.68 1.02 -1.31
C VAL A 101 1.58 1.29 -2.33
N ALA A 102 1.96 1.47 -3.59
CA ALA A 102 1.02 1.75 -4.67
C ALA A 102 0.92 0.57 -5.62
N HIS A 103 -0.31 0.12 -5.89
CA HIS A 103 -0.64 -0.61 -7.11
C HIS A 103 -0.79 0.43 -8.22
N ALA A 104 0.21 0.48 -9.12
CA ALA A 104 0.30 1.46 -10.19
C ALA A 104 0.83 0.78 -11.47
N GLU A 105 0.14 0.97 -12.59
CA GLU A 105 0.47 0.38 -13.89
C GLU A 105 0.71 1.46 -14.95
N GLY A 106 1.66 1.22 -15.85
CA GLY A 106 1.97 2.10 -16.97
C GLY A 106 2.27 3.54 -16.53
N GLN A 107 1.54 4.50 -17.09
CA GLN A 107 1.73 5.93 -16.80
C GLN A 107 1.42 6.30 -15.34
N THR A 108 0.61 5.51 -14.63
CA THR A 108 0.30 5.73 -13.22
C THR A 108 1.54 5.68 -12.33
N VAL A 109 2.56 4.89 -12.74
CA VAL A 109 3.87 4.86 -12.05
C VAL A 109 4.55 6.23 -12.10
N ALA A 110 4.47 6.95 -13.22
CA ALA A 110 5.02 8.30 -13.33
C ALA A 110 4.28 9.29 -12.42
N SER A 111 2.94 9.18 -12.37
CA SER A 111 2.11 10.05 -11.53
C SER A 111 2.42 9.90 -10.05
N ILE A 112 2.54 8.67 -9.55
CA ILE A 112 2.82 8.43 -8.12
C ILE A 112 4.26 8.79 -7.75
N LEU A 113 5.23 8.61 -8.67
CA LEU A 113 6.60 9.08 -8.47
C LEU A 113 6.68 10.61 -8.39
N CYS A 114 5.89 11.31 -9.20
CA CYS A 114 5.78 12.77 -9.15
C CYS A 114 5.24 13.23 -7.78
N LEU A 115 4.19 12.59 -7.26
CA LEU A 115 3.68 12.90 -5.92
C LEU A 115 4.72 12.62 -4.83
N ALA A 116 5.42 11.48 -4.90
CA ALA A 116 6.48 11.15 -3.95
C ALA A 116 7.56 12.23 -3.87
N GLU A 117 7.96 12.78 -5.03
CA GLU A 117 8.91 13.90 -5.10
C GLU A 117 8.30 15.20 -4.54
N ILE A 118 7.07 15.57 -4.92
CA ILE A 118 6.39 16.79 -4.45
C ILE A 118 6.28 16.81 -2.92
N TYR A 119 5.94 15.67 -2.32
CA TYR A 119 5.77 15.53 -0.87
C TYR A 119 7.07 15.12 -0.14
N GLY A 120 8.19 14.99 -0.86
CA GLY A 120 9.49 14.66 -0.28
C GLY A 120 9.51 13.35 0.52
N ARG A 121 8.80 12.32 0.05
CA ARG A 121 8.64 11.05 0.78
C ARG A 121 8.86 9.83 -0.11
N SER A 122 9.11 8.68 0.53
CA SER A 122 9.30 7.43 -0.19
C SER A 122 7.99 6.79 -0.65
N VAL A 123 8.07 6.01 -1.72
CA VAL A 123 6.98 5.15 -2.21
C VAL A 123 7.51 3.79 -2.67
N HIS A 124 6.71 2.74 -2.47
CA HIS A 124 6.97 1.41 -3.02
C HIS A 124 5.97 1.09 -4.13
N ILE A 125 6.46 0.68 -5.31
CA ILE A 125 5.62 0.27 -6.44
C ILE A 125 5.45 -1.25 -6.41
N ALA A 126 4.21 -1.70 -6.21
CA ALA A 126 3.87 -3.12 -6.15
C ALA A 126 3.92 -3.77 -7.54
N HIS A 127 4.30 -5.06 -7.58
CA HIS A 127 4.21 -5.99 -8.73
C HIS A 127 4.52 -5.35 -10.11
N VAL A 128 5.71 -4.76 -10.25
CA VAL A 128 6.17 -4.18 -11.52
C VAL A 128 6.27 -5.28 -12.58
N ALA A 129 5.52 -5.13 -13.66
CA ALA A 129 5.34 -6.21 -14.64
C ALA A 129 5.80 -5.83 -16.05
N ARG A 130 6.08 -4.54 -16.31
CA ARG A 130 6.39 -4.05 -17.65
C ARG A 130 7.76 -3.39 -17.77
N ARG A 131 8.29 -3.42 -19.00
CA ARG A 131 9.59 -2.84 -19.35
C ARG A 131 9.64 -1.34 -19.12
N ASP A 132 8.60 -0.62 -19.53
CA ASP A 132 8.49 0.83 -19.38
C ASP A 132 8.46 1.24 -17.89
N GLU A 133 7.69 0.52 -17.07
CA GLU A 133 7.60 0.73 -15.61
C GLU A 133 8.98 0.58 -14.94
N ILE A 134 9.70 -0.53 -15.19
CA ILE A 134 11.01 -0.75 -14.55
C ILE A 134 12.07 0.22 -15.07
N LEU A 135 12.03 0.62 -16.34
CA LEU A 135 12.93 1.63 -16.90
C LEU A 135 12.70 3.01 -16.26
N LEU A 136 11.43 3.36 -16.02
CA LEU A 136 11.06 4.59 -15.33
C LEU A 136 11.52 4.58 -13.87
N ILE A 137 11.29 3.50 -13.13
CA ILE A 137 11.74 3.36 -11.73
C ILE A 137 13.27 3.44 -11.65
N ARG A 138 13.98 2.80 -12.59
CA ARG A 138 15.45 2.89 -12.66
C ARG A 138 15.92 4.33 -12.90
N ALA A 139 15.27 5.07 -13.80
CA ALA A 139 15.59 6.46 -14.07
C ALA A 139 15.31 7.35 -12.84
N ALA A 140 14.20 7.13 -12.13
CA ALA A 140 13.84 7.81 -10.90
C ALA A 140 14.91 7.59 -9.81
N LYS A 141 15.31 6.34 -9.57
CA LYS A 141 16.40 6.01 -8.64
C LYS A 141 17.71 6.72 -8.99
N ALA A 142 18.08 6.76 -10.28
CA ALA A 142 19.29 7.45 -10.74
C ALA A 142 19.25 8.97 -10.52
N LYS A 143 18.06 9.55 -10.35
CA LYS A 143 17.84 10.96 -10.01
C LYS A 143 17.73 11.22 -8.51
N GLY A 144 17.82 10.19 -7.67
CA GLY A 144 17.75 10.31 -6.21
C GLY A 144 16.33 10.23 -5.63
N LEU A 145 15.31 9.93 -6.43
CA LEU A 145 13.96 9.73 -5.91
C LEU A 145 13.93 8.53 -4.96
N LEU A 146 13.22 8.68 -3.85
CA LEU A 146 13.07 7.65 -2.82
C LEU A 146 12.05 6.58 -3.22
N VAL A 147 12.37 5.78 -4.24
CA VAL A 147 11.47 4.73 -4.75
C VAL A 147 12.04 3.32 -4.56
N THR A 148 11.18 2.39 -4.15
CA THR A 148 11.44 0.94 -4.20
C THR A 148 10.35 0.23 -4.99
N CYS A 149 10.56 -1.04 -5.35
CA CYS A 149 9.56 -1.84 -6.06
C CYS A 149 9.76 -3.34 -5.83
N GLU A 150 8.71 -4.11 -6.07
CA GLU A 150 8.71 -5.58 -6.12
C GLU A 150 8.26 -6.07 -7.50
N VAL A 151 8.53 -7.34 -7.83
CA VAL A 151 8.20 -8.02 -9.10
C VAL A 151 7.48 -9.32 -8.81
#